data_AF-A0A3N9XTN1-F1
#
_entry.id   AF-A0A3N9XTN1-F1
#
_cell.length_a   1.000
_cell.length_b   1.000
_cell.length_c   1.000
_cell.angle_alpha   90.00
_cell.angle_beta   90.00
_cell.angle_gamma   90.00
#
_symmetry.space_group_name_H-M   'P 1'
#
loop_
_entity.id
_entity.type
_entity.pdbx_description
1 polymer ?
#
loop_
_entity_poly.entity_id
_entity_poly.type
_entity_poly.pdbx_seq_one_letter_code
_entity_poly.pdbx_strand_id
1 'polypeptide(L)'
;MFEAVEQMRVRAAAPADLRTAADRLRFVQARDADDSADAIMWPIVAGMLAAALPTALLKGVAGPDEIHAVLGGMPHNVTIEMDLALWRLAQGAGDHRQLLLDTPPAELAARHLRGTLPEIGMAAFLDVYGHRGVAEVDLGVPRWAEDPTPVFAAVANYLRVTDPQQGPDQRFQRAASAAETALRDLVARARRRRPVRGRMAGFLLRRARSLAGLREAGKFAGLYPLRETRRQLLLIGADLHGSGLLDQPDDIMFLTLDEVHTAVHQGVDLRGAVTARRAVHRRELRRRTVPVALLSDGTDVETVLPGASAGDGTLAGVGASAGRVTGPARVVHDPATAHVEPGDVLVAATTDPGWTPLFLTAAALVTETGAIMAHGPTVAREYGIPAVICVPDATRTITTGQLVTVDGGAGTVTLHRPSAPEGEGRP
;
A
#
# COMPACT_ATOMS: atom_id res chain seq x y z
N MET A 1 -15.42 -12.83 10.88
CA MET A 1 -14.52 -11.79 10.37
C MET A 1 -15.22 -10.81 9.46
N PHE A 2 -15.73 -11.18 8.28
CA PHE A 2 -16.43 -10.23 7.40
C PHE A 2 -17.60 -9.52 8.09
N GLU A 3 -18.41 -10.26 8.86
CA GLU A 3 -19.45 -9.68 9.70
C GLU A 3 -18.90 -8.68 10.73
N ALA A 4 -17.73 -8.97 11.33
CA ALA A 4 -17.09 -8.06 12.28
C ALA A 4 -16.58 -6.78 11.59
N VAL A 5 -16.09 -6.87 10.35
CA VAL A 5 -15.71 -5.72 9.52
C VAL A 5 -16.94 -4.85 9.23
N GLU A 6 -18.06 -5.46 8.83
CA GLU A 6 -19.32 -4.73 8.61
C GLU A 6 -19.87 -4.11 9.90
N GLN A 7 -19.84 -4.83 11.01
CA GLN A 7 -20.23 -4.28 12.31
C GLN A 7 -19.36 -3.09 12.70
N MET A 8 -18.04 -3.15 12.45
CA MET A 8 -17.16 -2.00 12.71
C MET A 8 -17.47 -0.82 11.77
N ARG A 9 -17.79 -1.06 10.49
CA ARG A 9 -18.25 -0.01 9.57
C ARG A 9 -19.49 0.70 10.10
N VAL A 10 -20.49 -0.06 10.54
CA VAL A 10 -21.75 0.47 11.07
C VAL A 10 -21.52 1.22 12.39
N ARG A 11 -20.77 0.65 13.33
CA ARG A 11 -20.45 1.28 14.63
C ARG A 11 -19.55 2.50 14.50
N ALA A 12 -18.75 2.58 13.44
CA ALA A 12 -17.87 3.71 13.24
C ALA A 12 -18.62 5.01 12.94
N ALA A 13 -19.85 4.91 12.39
CA ALA A 13 -20.65 6.07 12.02
C ALA A 13 -21.02 6.94 13.23
N ALA A 14 -20.96 8.26 13.06
CA ALA A 14 -21.37 9.19 14.10
C ALA A 14 -22.90 9.16 14.29
N PRO A 15 -23.38 9.34 15.53
CA PRO A 15 -24.80 9.57 15.81
C PRO A 15 -25.36 10.78 15.05
N ALA A 16 -26.63 10.71 14.66
CA ALA A 16 -27.29 11.77 13.87
C ALA A 16 -27.54 13.08 14.66
N ASP A 17 -27.38 13.05 15.98
CA ASP A 17 -27.69 14.14 16.91
C ASP A 17 -26.46 14.99 17.30
N LEU A 18 -25.28 14.74 16.73
CA LEU A 18 -24.10 15.58 16.95
C LEU A 18 -24.26 16.97 16.28
N ARG A 19 -24.80 17.93 17.03
CA ARG A 19 -25.16 19.27 16.54
C ARG A 19 -24.07 20.30 16.75
N THR A 20 -23.39 20.27 17.89
CA THR A 20 -22.40 21.28 18.27
C THR A 20 -20.96 20.77 18.15
N ALA A 21 -20.00 21.69 18.04
CA ALA A 21 -18.57 21.35 18.12
C ALA A 21 -18.22 20.59 19.42
N ALA A 22 -18.88 20.91 20.53
CA ALA A 22 -18.70 20.20 21.79
C ALA A 22 -19.22 18.75 21.77
N ASP A 23 -20.36 18.50 21.12
CA ASP A 23 -20.88 17.14 20.93
C ASP A 23 -19.92 16.29 20.08
N ARG A 24 -19.45 16.87 18.98
CA ARG A 24 -18.50 16.22 18.06
C ARG A 24 -17.17 15.92 18.76
N LEU A 25 -16.66 16.86 19.57
CA LEU A 25 -15.42 16.67 20.30
C LEU A 25 -15.54 15.54 21.33
N ARG A 26 -16.64 15.50 22.09
CA ARG A 26 -16.91 14.37 23.02
C ARG A 26 -16.95 13.04 22.29
N PHE A 27 -17.61 12.97 21.13
CA PHE A 27 -17.63 11.75 20.32
C PHE A 27 -16.22 11.31 19.89
N VAL A 28 -15.39 12.25 19.44
CA VAL A 28 -13.99 11.96 19.05
C VAL A 28 -13.17 11.48 20.26
N GLN A 29 -13.31 12.12 21.42
CA GLN A 29 -12.57 11.77 22.64
C GLN A 29 -13.02 10.44 23.27
N ALA A 30 -14.30 10.08 23.14
CA ALA A 30 -14.87 8.87 23.71
C ALA A 30 -14.54 7.58 22.93
N ARG A 31 -13.86 7.68 21.77
CA ARG A 31 -13.42 6.51 21.01
C ARG A 31 -12.19 5.88 21.68
N ASP A 32 -12.44 5.06 22.70
CA ASP A 32 -11.48 4.07 23.18
C ASP A 32 -11.19 3.02 22.09
N ALA A 33 -10.01 2.40 22.14
CA ALA A 33 -9.66 1.25 21.33
C ALA A 33 -10.55 0.04 21.71
N ASP A 34 -11.69 -0.08 21.04
CA ASP A 34 -12.76 -1.03 21.38
C ASP A 34 -12.40 -2.51 21.12
N ASP A 35 -12.96 -3.41 21.94
CA ASP A 35 -12.73 -4.87 22.07
C ASP A 35 -13.05 -5.71 20.81
N SER A 36 -13.52 -5.08 19.73
CA SER A 36 -13.82 -5.76 18.45
C SER A 36 -12.59 -6.24 17.68
N ALA A 37 -11.39 -5.84 18.14
CA ALA A 37 -10.12 -6.24 17.56
C ALA A 37 -9.94 -7.77 17.53
N ASP A 38 -10.43 -8.50 18.53
CA ASP A 38 -10.19 -9.94 18.67
C ASP A 38 -10.84 -10.77 17.56
N ALA A 39 -12.08 -10.44 17.16
CA ALA A 39 -12.83 -11.15 16.12
C ALA A 39 -12.21 -11.00 14.71
N ILE A 40 -11.36 -9.98 14.53
CA ILE A 40 -10.59 -9.70 13.33
C ILE A 40 -9.17 -10.26 13.46
N MET A 41 -8.55 -10.13 14.64
CA MET A 41 -7.17 -10.48 14.91
C MET A 41 -6.94 -11.99 14.91
N TRP A 42 -7.79 -12.78 15.56
CA TRP A 42 -7.55 -14.23 15.70
C TRP A 42 -7.53 -15.00 14.36
N PRO A 43 -8.42 -14.73 13.38
CA PRO A 43 -8.31 -15.32 12.05
C PRO A 43 -6.98 -15.00 11.34
N ILE A 44 -6.47 -13.78 11.49
CA ILE A 44 -5.19 -13.34 10.91
C ILE A 44 -4.04 -14.10 11.58
N VAL A 45 -4.00 -14.12 12.91
CA VAL A 45 -2.99 -14.85 13.70
C VAL A 45 -2.99 -16.33 13.33
N ALA A 46 -4.17 -16.96 13.23
CA ALA A 46 -4.29 -18.35 12.81
C ALA A 46 -3.73 -18.59 11.39
N GLY A 47 -3.96 -17.65 10.46
CA GLY A 47 -3.39 -17.69 9.12
C GLY A 47 -1.87 -17.60 9.10
N MET A 48 -1.30 -16.68 9.90
CA MET A 48 0.16 -16.51 10.04
C MET A 48 0.82 -17.75 10.64
N LEU A 49 0.25 -18.31 11.71
CA LEU A 49 0.74 -19.55 12.32
C LEU A 49 0.68 -20.73 11.35
N ALA A 50 -0.42 -20.84 10.58
CA ALA A 50 -0.58 -21.88 9.57
C ALA A 50 0.43 -21.74 8.40
N ALA A 51 0.88 -20.52 8.10
CA ALA A 51 1.89 -20.26 7.06
C ALA A 51 3.33 -20.53 7.54
N ALA A 52 3.63 -20.35 8.82
CA ALA A 52 4.99 -20.50 9.36
C ALA A 52 5.40 -21.97 9.63
N LEU A 53 4.48 -22.79 10.14
CA LEU A 53 4.74 -24.18 10.52
C LEU A 53 5.17 -25.12 9.36
N PRO A 54 4.65 -25.01 8.13
CA PRO A 54 5.04 -25.87 7.01
C PRO A 54 6.54 -25.92 6.73
N THR A 55 7.28 -24.82 6.91
CA THR A 55 8.73 -24.77 6.69
C THR A 55 9.48 -25.77 7.54
N ALA A 56 9.12 -25.89 8.82
CA ALA A 56 9.71 -26.88 9.73
C ALA A 56 9.29 -28.32 9.37
N LEU A 57 8.03 -28.51 8.98
CA LEU A 57 7.47 -29.83 8.65
C LEU A 57 8.00 -30.41 7.34
N LEU A 58 8.34 -29.54 6.39
CA LEU A 58 8.82 -29.87 5.06
C LEU A 58 10.34 -29.74 4.91
N LYS A 59 11.08 -29.56 6.02
CA LYS A 59 12.54 -29.52 6.01
C LYS A 59 13.13 -30.77 5.32
N GLY A 60 13.94 -30.56 4.28
CA GLY A 60 14.53 -31.61 3.45
C GLY A 60 13.59 -32.21 2.39
N VAL A 61 12.38 -31.66 2.23
CA VAL A 61 11.40 -32.06 1.21
C VAL A 61 11.16 -30.94 0.20
N ALA A 62 11.10 -29.69 0.66
CA ALA A 62 10.92 -28.52 -0.18
C ALA A 62 11.69 -27.32 0.37
N GLY A 63 12.12 -26.44 -0.55
CA GLY A 63 12.75 -25.17 -0.19
C GLY A 63 11.74 -24.09 0.25
N PRO A 64 12.20 -22.99 0.85
CA PRO A 64 11.37 -21.84 1.18
C PRO A 64 10.61 -21.28 -0.04
N ASP A 65 11.26 -21.20 -1.20
CA ASP A 65 10.66 -20.66 -2.43
C ASP A 65 9.45 -21.46 -2.90
N GLU A 66 9.51 -22.80 -2.79
CA GLU A 66 8.39 -23.68 -3.12
C GLU A 66 7.20 -23.49 -2.17
N ILE A 67 7.47 -23.22 -0.89
CA ILE A 67 6.43 -22.92 0.11
C ILE A 67 5.83 -21.54 -0.15
N HIS A 68 6.63 -20.55 -0.51
CA HIS A 68 6.15 -19.22 -0.88
C HIS A 68 5.29 -19.24 -2.15
N ALA A 69 5.66 -20.04 -3.15
CA ALA A 69 4.87 -20.19 -4.38
C ALA A 69 3.43 -20.68 -4.10
N VAL A 70 3.23 -21.50 -3.06
CA VAL A 70 1.90 -21.98 -2.63
C VAL A 70 1.02 -20.85 -2.07
N LEU A 71 1.60 -19.73 -1.64
CA LEU A 71 0.89 -18.59 -1.10
C LEU A 71 0.57 -17.53 -2.16
N GLY A 72 0.80 -17.80 -3.45
CA GLY A 72 0.39 -16.91 -4.55
C GLY A 72 -1.12 -16.89 -4.77
N GLY A 73 -1.65 -15.73 -5.18
CA GLY A 73 -3.07 -15.56 -5.55
C GLY A 73 -4.06 -15.98 -4.46
N MET A 74 -3.91 -15.44 -3.25
CA MET A 74 -4.77 -15.80 -2.10
C MET A 74 -6.14 -15.09 -2.18
N PRO A 75 -7.25 -15.78 -1.83
CA PRO A 75 -8.55 -15.15 -1.76
C PRO A 75 -8.67 -14.18 -0.57
N HIS A 76 -9.67 -13.31 -0.62
CA HIS A 76 -10.07 -12.42 0.48
C HIS A 76 -9.06 -11.33 0.87
N ASN A 77 -8.08 -11.05 0.01
CA ASN A 77 -7.23 -9.89 0.17
C ASN A 77 -7.97 -8.65 -0.36
N VAL A 78 -8.45 -7.81 0.57
CA VAL A 78 -9.21 -6.59 0.27
C VAL A 78 -8.46 -5.61 -0.63
N THR A 79 -7.13 -5.59 -0.56
CA THR A 79 -6.30 -4.76 -1.42
C THR A 79 -6.33 -5.26 -2.87
N ILE A 80 -6.27 -6.57 -3.08
CA ILE A 80 -6.41 -7.16 -4.42
C ILE A 80 -7.82 -7.01 -4.95
N GLU A 81 -8.84 -7.19 -4.11
CA GLU A 81 -10.24 -6.97 -4.51
C GLU A 81 -10.49 -5.52 -4.95
N MET A 82 -9.85 -4.56 -4.29
CA MET A 82 -9.83 -3.16 -4.67
C MET A 82 -9.12 -2.94 -6.01
N ASP A 83 -7.94 -3.54 -6.22
CA ASP A 83 -7.20 -3.43 -7.48
C ASP A 83 -8.00 -4.02 -8.66
N LEU A 84 -8.67 -5.15 -8.44
CA LEU A 84 -9.61 -5.74 -9.40
C LEU A 84 -10.86 -4.88 -9.62
N ALA A 85 -11.30 -4.13 -8.61
CA ALA A 85 -12.40 -3.16 -8.76
C ALA A 85 -11.97 -1.95 -9.59
N LEU A 86 -10.76 -1.42 -9.38
CA LEU A 86 -10.18 -0.36 -10.21
C LEU A 86 -9.99 -0.82 -11.67
N TRP A 87 -9.56 -2.06 -11.87
CA TRP A 87 -9.46 -2.65 -13.20
C TRP A 87 -10.82 -2.71 -13.90
N ARG A 88 -11.86 -3.19 -13.20
CA ARG A 88 -13.23 -3.20 -13.74
C ARG A 88 -13.74 -1.78 -14.05
N LEU A 89 -13.39 -0.80 -13.22
CA LEU A 89 -13.70 0.60 -13.44
C LEU A 89 -13.03 1.12 -14.74
N ALA A 90 -11.76 0.78 -14.96
CA ALA A 90 -11.03 1.11 -16.18
C ALA A 90 -11.64 0.41 -17.42
N GLN A 91 -11.95 -0.88 -17.33
CA GLN A 91 -12.58 -1.63 -18.42
C GLN A 91 -14.01 -1.12 -18.74
N GLY A 92 -14.72 -0.64 -17.72
CA GLY A 92 -16.04 -0.01 -17.86
C GLY A 92 -16.01 1.41 -18.41
N ALA A 93 -14.84 2.02 -18.61
CA ALA A 93 -14.73 3.39 -19.12
C ALA A 93 -15.33 3.57 -20.53
N GLY A 94 -15.35 2.50 -21.34
CA GLY A 94 -15.98 2.51 -22.68
C GLY A 94 -15.57 3.72 -23.53
N ASP A 95 -16.57 4.47 -24.00
CA ASP A 95 -16.40 5.66 -24.84
C ASP A 95 -15.72 6.84 -24.10
N HIS A 96 -15.65 6.79 -22.76
CA HIS A 96 -14.99 7.81 -21.94
C HIS A 96 -13.48 7.57 -21.77
N ARG A 97 -12.91 6.54 -22.40
CA ARG A 97 -11.48 6.22 -22.32
C ARG A 97 -10.57 7.41 -22.65
N GLN A 98 -10.82 8.13 -23.75
CA GLN A 98 -10.02 9.29 -24.14
C GLN A 98 -10.14 10.42 -23.12
N LEU A 99 -11.36 10.71 -22.65
CA LEU A 99 -11.60 11.70 -21.59
C LEU A 99 -10.74 11.42 -20.35
N LEU A 100 -10.67 10.16 -19.91
CA LEU A 100 -9.91 9.76 -18.72
C LEU A 100 -8.38 9.77 -18.91
N LEU A 101 -7.91 9.61 -20.15
CA LEU A 101 -6.47 9.63 -20.47
C LEU A 101 -5.95 11.05 -20.72
N ASP A 102 -6.75 11.89 -21.37
CA ASP A 102 -6.35 13.23 -21.83
C ASP A 102 -6.60 14.32 -20.78
N THR A 103 -7.45 14.05 -19.79
CA THR A 103 -7.78 15.01 -18.72
C THR A 103 -6.93 14.75 -17.48
N PRO A 104 -6.29 15.77 -16.88
CA PRO A 104 -5.56 15.61 -15.63
C PRO A 104 -6.43 15.01 -14.51
N PRO A 105 -5.89 14.09 -13.69
CA PRO A 105 -6.66 13.44 -12.61
C PRO A 105 -7.35 14.41 -11.64
N ALA A 106 -6.71 15.53 -11.32
CA ALA A 106 -7.28 16.55 -10.42
C ALA A 106 -8.51 17.23 -11.02
N GLU A 107 -8.54 17.44 -12.35
CA GLU A 107 -9.69 18.00 -13.03
C GLU A 107 -10.84 16.98 -13.08
N LEU A 108 -10.54 15.70 -13.35
CA LEU A 108 -11.52 14.62 -13.29
C LEU A 108 -12.14 14.49 -11.89
N ALA A 109 -11.31 14.57 -10.84
CA ALA A 109 -11.75 14.57 -9.45
C ALA A 109 -12.71 15.74 -9.17
N ALA A 110 -12.35 16.95 -9.58
CA ALA A 110 -13.21 18.11 -9.41
C ALA A 110 -14.53 18.00 -10.20
N ARG A 111 -14.51 17.43 -11.41
CA ARG A 111 -15.73 17.16 -12.20
C ARG A 111 -16.62 16.10 -11.54
N HIS A 112 -16.03 15.06 -10.95
CA HIS A 112 -16.74 14.02 -10.21
C HIS A 112 -17.43 14.57 -8.96
N LEU A 113 -16.71 15.34 -8.14
CA LEU A 113 -17.27 15.96 -6.92
C LEU A 113 -18.41 16.95 -7.22
N ARG A 114 -18.43 17.57 -8.41
CA ARG A 114 -19.54 18.41 -8.89
C ARG A 114 -20.69 17.62 -9.54
N GLY A 115 -20.58 16.30 -9.70
CA GLY A 115 -21.57 15.48 -10.40
C GLY A 115 -21.64 15.73 -11.91
N THR A 116 -20.57 16.28 -12.51
CA THR A 116 -20.51 16.64 -13.94
C THR A 116 -19.75 15.63 -14.80
N LEU A 117 -19.10 14.65 -14.16
CA LEU A 117 -18.40 13.57 -14.86
C LEU A 117 -19.41 12.48 -15.27
N PRO A 118 -19.28 11.88 -16.46
CA PRO A 118 -20.06 10.70 -16.83
C PRO A 118 -19.95 9.58 -15.79
N GLU A 119 -21.03 8.81 -15.62
CA GLU A 119 -21.03 7.67 -14.71
C GLU A 119 -20.15 6.55 -15.29
N ILE A 120 -19.05 6.28 -14.60
CA ILE A 120 -18.09 5.23 -14.96
C ILE A 120 -18.02 4.11 -13.91
N GLY A 121 -18.86 4.15 -12.87
CA GLY A 121 -18.83 3.27 -11.71
C GLY A 121 -18.08 3.84 -10.49
N MET A 122 -17.68 5.12 -10.55
CA MET A 122 -16.83 5.75 -9.52
C MET A 122 -17.54 5.84 -8.18
N ALA A 123 -18.83 6.18 -8.16
CA ALA A 123 -19.59 6.29 -6.91
C ALA A 123 -19.65 4.94 -6.17
N ALA A 124 -19.89 3.84 -6.89
CA ALA A 124 -19.91 2.49 -6.31
C ALA A 124 -18.54 2.06 -5.79
N PHE A 125 -17.46 2.44 -6.48
CA PHE A 125 -16.09 2.19 -6.00
C PHE A 125 -15.81 2.96 -4.71
N LEU A 126 -16.16 4.24 -4.65
CA LEU A 126 -15.92 5.10 -3.48
C LEU A 126 -16.82 4.76 -2.29
N ASP A 127 -17.99 4.16 -2.50
CA ASP A 127 -18.83 3.68 -1.40
C ASP A 127 -18.12 2.58 -0.58
N VAL A 128 -17.44 1.66 -1.29
CA VAL A 128 -16.70 0.55 -0.67
C VAL A 128 -15.30 0.99 -0.20
N TYR A 129 -14.55 1.68 -1.05
CA TYR A 129 -13.11 1.95 -0.82
C TYR A 129 -12.78 3.42 -0.51
N GLY A 130 -13.75 4.33 -0.58
CA GLY A 130 -13.52 5.76 -0.46
C GLY A 130 -13.03 6.23 0.91
N HIS A 131 -13.07 5.36 1.93
CA HIS A 131 -12.51 5.62 3.25
C HIS A 131 -10.99 5.41 3.33
N ARG A 132 -10.37 4.84 2.28
CA ARG A 132 -8.92 4.74 2.14
C ARG A 132 -8.31 6.07 1.67
N GLY A 133 -6.99 6.13 1.64
CA GLY A 133 -6.24 7.30 1.18
C GLY A 133 -4.74 7.01 1.06
N VAL A 134 -4.00 7.93 0.44
CA VAL A 134 -2.53 7.92 0.51
C VAL A 134 -2.14 8.29 1.94
N ALA A 135 -1.23 7.53 2.56
CA ALA A 135 -0.87 7.68 3.97
C ALA A 135 -2.08 7.61 4.94
N GLU A 136 -3.05 6.74 4.65
CA GLU A 136 -4.38 6.60 5.29
C GLU A 136 -4.46 6.56 6.83
N VAL A 137 -3.36 6.27 7.54
CA VAL A 137 -3.34 6.31 9.03
C VAL A 137 -3.35 7.74 9.55
N ASP A 138 -2.73 8.67 8.82
CA ASP A 138 -2.77 10.09 9.17
C ASP A 138 -4.20 10.61 9.01
N LEU A 139 -4.72 11.26 10.05
CA LEU A 139 -6.03 11.91 10.04
C LEU A 139 -6.02 13.22 9.26
N GLY A 140 -4.84 13.83 9.04
CA GLY A 140 -4.66 15.08 8.30
C GLY A 140 -4.79 14.91 6.79
N VAL A 141 -4.60 13.70 6.25
CA VAL A 141 -4.70 13.44 4.81
C VAL A 141 -6.15 13.18 4.34
N PRO A 142 -6.53 13.65 3.15
CA PRO A 142 -7.87 13.41 2.61
C PRO A 142 -8.10 11.93 2.29
N ARG A 143 -9.34 11.50 2.44
CA ARG A 143 -9.80 10.17 1.98
C ARG A 143 -10.16 10.22 0.50
N TRP A 144 -10.15 9.09 -0.19
CA TRP A 144 -10.49 9.05 -1.62
C TRP A 144 -11.92 9.53 -1.93
N ALA A 145 -12.86 9.39 -0.99
CA ALA A 145 -14.19 9.97 -1.12
C ALA A 145 -14.20 11.51 -1.03
N GLU A 146 -13.18 12.11 -0.38
CA GLU A 146 -13.00 13.56 -0.25
C GLU A 146 -12.17 14.12 -1.42
N ASP A 147 -11.11 13.39 -1.81
CA ASP A 147 -10.26 13.69 -2.97
C ASP A 147 -9.97 12.40 -3.78
N PRO A 148 -10.72 12.16 -4.87
CA PRO A 148 -10.53 10.98 -5.71
C PRO A 148 -9.39 11.12 -6.74
N THR A 149 -8.58 12.18 -6.68
CA THR A 149 -7.46 12.39 -7.61
C THR A 149 -6.55 11.16 -7.75
N PRO A 150 -6.12 10.48 -6.66
CA PRO A 150 -5.27 9.29 -6.78
C PRO A 150 -5.97 8.11 -7.46
N VAL A 151 -7.30 8.01 -7.31
CA VAL A 151 -8.11 6.96 -7.94
C VAL A 151 -8.15 7.18 -9.45
N PHE A 152 -8.38 8.42 -9.91
CA PHE A 152 -8.34 8.74 -11.33
C PHE A 152 -6.97 8.50 -11.95
N ALA A 153 -5.90 8.83 -11.23
CA ALA A 153 -4.54 8.53 -11.67
C ALA A 153 -4.32 7.01 -11.84
N ALA A 154 -4.79 6.20 -10.88
CA ALA A 154 -4.71 4.75 -10.98
C ALA A 154 -5.53 4.19 -12.16
N VAL A 155 -6.74 4.70 -12.39
CA VAL A 155 -7.59 4.33 -13.53
C VAL A 155 -6.91 4.67 -14.86
N ALA A 156 -6.33 5.87 -15.00
CA ALA A 156 -5.60 6.26 -16.19
C ALA A 156 -4.42 5.31 -16.46
N ASN A 157 -3.70 4.89 -15.42
CA ASN A 157 -2.63 3.89 -15.55
C ASN A 157 -3.16 2.52 -15.99
N TYR A 158 -4.28 2.05 -15.43
CA TYR A 158 -4.90 0.81 -15.89
C TYR A 158 -5.35 0.88 -17.35
N LEU A 159 -5.88 2.02 -17.81
CA LEU A 159 -6.27 2.21 -19.20
C LEU A 159 -5.08 2.11 -20.16
N ARG A 160 -3.86 2.45 -19.72
CA ARG A 160 -2.64 2.32 -20.54
C ARG A 160 -2.17 0.87 -20.70
N VAL A 161 -2.67 -0.07 -19.89
CA VAL A 161 -2.37 -1.50 -20.06
C VAL A 161 -3.13 -2.01 -21.29
N THR A 162 -2.40 -2.28 -22.37
CA THR A 162 -2.98 -2.70 -23.66
C THR A 162 -2.93 -4.21 -23.90
N ASP A 163 -2.01 -4.93 -23.25
CA ASP A 163 -1.94 -6.38 -23.33
C ASP A 163 -2.99 -7.03 -22.40
N PRO A 164 -4.01 -7.71 -22.95
CA PRO A 164 -5.02 -8.38 -22.13
C PRO A 164 -4.41 -9.41 -21.17
N GLN A 165 -3.27 -10.01 -21.52
CA GLN A 165 -2.58 -11.00 -20.67
C GLN A 165 -1.94 -10.39 -19.43
N GLN A 166 -1.69 -9.08 -19.43
CA GLN A 166 -1.15 -8.32 -18.30
C GLN A 166 -2.24 -7.77 -17.39
N GLY A 167 -3.53 -7.97 -17.74
CA GLY A 167 -4.66 -7.60 -16.90
C GLY A 167 -4.54 -8.20 -15.49
N PRO A 168 -4.82 -7.42 -14.42
CA PRO A 168 -4.69 -7.88 -13.04
C PRO A 168 -5.57 -9.09 -12.74
N ASP A 169 -6.73 -9.20 -13.39
CA ASP A 169 -7.63 -10.35 -13.32
C ASP A 169 -6.97 -11.63 -13.84
N GLN A 170 -6.34 -11.58 -15.02
CA GLN A 170 -5.63 -12.72 -15.61
C GLN A 170 -4.39 -13.08 -14.79
N ARG A 171 -3.57 -12.10 -14.40
CA ARG A 171 -2.36 -12.35 -13.60
C ARG A 171 -2.70 -12.99 -12.25
N PHE A 172 -3.72 -12.48 -11.57
CA PHE A 172 -4.19 -13.06 -10.32
C PHE A 172 -4.71 -14.49 -10.50
N GLN A 173 -5.51 -14.75 -11.53
CA GLN A 173 -6.01 -16.10 -11.83
C GLN A 173 -4.89 -17.10 -12.16
N ARG A 174 -3.87 -16.67 -12.91
CA ARG A 174 -2.69 -17.48 -13.22
C ARG A 174 -1.88 -17.78 -11.95
N ALA A 175 -1.65 -16.78 -11.11
CA ALA A 175 -0.95 -16.95 -9.84
C ALA A 175 -1.70 -17.92 -8.91
N ALA A 176 -3.02 -17.76 -8.79
CA ALA A 176 -3.86 -18.67 -8.01
C ALA A 176 -3.79 -20.11 -8.53
N SER A 177 -3.92 -20.31 -9.85
CA SER A 177 -3.86 -21.63 -10.49
C SER A 177 -2.49 -22.31 -10.37
N ALA A 178 -1.41 -21.54 -10.52
CA ALA A 178 -0.04 -22.01 -10.34
C ALA A 178 0.21 -22.42 -8.88
N ALA A 179 -0.24 -21.61 -7.91
CA ALA A 179 -0.11 -21.90 -6.50
C ALA A 179 -0.90 -23.15 -6.07
N GLU A 180 -2.10 -23.38 -6.63
CA GLU A 180 -2.86 -24.60 -6.40
C GLU A 180 -2.17 -25.85 -6.96
N THR A 181 -1.57 -25.73 -8.14
CA THR A 181 -0.81 -26.83 -8.74
C THR A 181 0.43 -27.14 -7.92
N ALA A 182 1.21 -26.11 -7.53
CA ALA A 182 2.35 -26.25 -6.64
C ALA A 182 1.97 -26.91 -5.31
N LEU A 183 0.81 -26.53 -4.73
CA LEU A 183 0.30 -27.15 -3.51
C LEU A 183 0.01 -28.64 -3.68
N ARG A 184 -0.67 -29.03 -4.77
CA ARG A 184 -0.98 -30.42 -5.07
C ARG A 184 0.29 -31.26 -5.17
N ASP A 185 1.26 -30.78 -5.94
CA ASP A 185 2.52 -31.49 -6.19
C ASP A 185 3.36 -31.60 -4.92
N LEU A 186 3.49 -30.49 -4.18
CA LEU A 186 4.21 -30.43 -2.92
C LEU A 186 3.62 -31.41 -1.89
N VAL A 187 2.30 -31.41 -1.73
CA VAL A 187 1.62 -32.30 -0.78
C VAL A 187 1.74 -33.77 -1.21
N ALA A 188 1.64 -34.08 -2.50
CA ALA A 188 1.82 -35.43 -3.01
C ALA A 188 3.25 -35.95 -2.75
N ARG A 189 4.28 -35.13 -3.03
CA ARG A 189 5.68 -35.48 -2.73
C ARG A 189 5.93 -35.60 -1.22
N ALA A 190 5.41 -34.68 -0.43
CA ALA A 190 5.58 -34.68 1.02
C ALA A 190 4.92 -35.89 1.68
N ARG A 191 3.72 -36.28 1.24
CA ARG A 191 3.04 -37.49 1.73
C ARG A 191 3.81 -38.77 1.39
N ARG A 192 4.45 -38.84 0.21
CA ARG A 192 5.29 -39.98 -0.18
C ARG A 192 6.55 -40.10 0.69
N ARG A 193 7.24 -38.99 0.97
CA ARG A 193 8.48 -39.01 1.79
C ARG A 193 8.22 -39.08 3.30
N ARG A 194 7.17 -38.42 3.79
CA ARG A 194 6.82 -38.27 5.21
C ARG A 194 5.29 -38.27 5.39
N PRO A 195 4.62 -39.42 5.50
CA PRO A 195 3.15 -39.51 5.44
C PRO A 195 2.41 -38.63 6.45
N VAL A 196 2.82 -38.63 7.72
CA VAL A 196 2.18 -37.84 8.78
C VAL A 196 2.47 -36.35 8.59
N ARG A 197 3.76 -35.97 8.48
CA ARG A 197 4.17 -34.57 8.31
C ARG A 197 3.63 -33.96 7.02
N GLY A 198 3.58 -34.72 5.92
CA GLY A 198 3.03 -34.29 4.64
C GLY A 198 1.51 -34.10 4.65
N ARG A 199 0.76 -34.91 5.43
CA ARG A 199 -0.67 -34.66 5.66
C ARG A 199 -0.90 -33.38 6.47
N MET A 200 -0.13 -33.18 7.54
CA MET A 200 -0.21 -31.99 8.37
C MET A 200 0.19 -30.72 7.62
N ALA A 201 1.32 -30.75 6.89
CA ALA A 201 1.75 -29.64 6.04
C ALA A 201 0.70 -29.30 4.98
N GLY A 202 0.09 -30.29 4.32
CA GLY A 202 -0.97 -30.04 3.36
C GLY A 202 -2.25 -29.43 3.97
N PHE A 203 -2.59 -29.79 5.22
CA PHE A 203 -3.67 -29.14 5.94
C PHE A 203 -3.34 -27.68 6.25
N LEU A 204 -2.15 -27.43 6.83
CA LEU A 204 -1.69 -26.10 7.21
C LEU A 204 -1.55 -25.16 6.01
N LEU A 205 -0.99 -25.63 4.90
CA LEU A 205 -0.86 -24.83 3.67
C LEU A 205 -2.23 -24.44 3.08
N ARG A 206 -3.22 -25.35 3.12
CA ARG A 206 -4.61 -25.00 2.73
C ARG A 206 -5.22 -23.96 3.67
N ARG A 207 -5.02 -24.09 4.98
CA ARG A 207 -5.48 -23.11 5.97
C ARG A 207 -4.78 -21.76 5.79
N ALA A 208 -3.48 -21.75 5.55
CA ALA A 208 -2.70 -20.58 5.25
C ALA A 208 -3.27 -19.85 4.03
N ARG A 209 -3.51 -20.53 2.90
CA ARG A 209 -4.13 -19.93 1.71
C ARG A 209 -5.51 -19.32 2.01
N SER A 210 -6.34 -19.98 2.83
CA SER A 210 -7.69 -19.49 3.15
C SER A 210 -7.72 -18.30 4.12
N LEU A 211 -6.66 -18.08 4.90
CA LEU A 211 -6.65 -17.10 5.99
C LEU A 211 -5.63 -15.98 5.80
N ALA A 212 -4.51 -16.22 5.12
CA ALA A 212 -3.43 -15.25 5.03
C ALA A 212 -3.80 -14.02 4.16
N GLY A 213 -4.77 -14.14 3.25
CA GLY A 213 -5.34 -12.99 2.52
C GLY A 213 -6.11 -12.02 3.43
N LEU A 214 -6.63 -12.51 4.57
CA LEU A 214 -7.37 -11.68 5.53
C LEU A 214 -6.47 -10.70 6.31
N ARG A 215 -5.15 -10.79 6.19
CA ARG A 215 -4.21 -9.96 6.96
C ARG A 215 -4.39 -8.46 6.76
N GLU A 216 -4.82 -8.04 5.56
CA GLU A 216 -5.03 -6.62 5.24
C GLU A 216 -6.38 -6.10 5.74
N ALA A 217 -7.33 -6.99 6.03
CA ALA A 217 -8.68 -6.60 6.39
C ALA A 217 -8.77 -5.96 7.78
N GLY A 218 -7.84 -6.25 8.70
CA GLY A 218 -7.77 -5.55 9.98
C GLY A 218 -7.42 -4.07 9.83
N LYS A 219 -6.39 -3.78 9.03
CA LYS A 219 -6.04 -2.40 8.68
C LYS A 219 -7.19 -1.70 7.97
N PHE A 220 -7.70 -2.32 6.89
CA PHE A 220 -8.80 -1.78 6.09
C PHE A 220 -10.00 -1.40 6.95
N ALA A 221 -10.43 -2.32 7.81
CA ALA A 221 -11.59 -2.08 8.66
C ALA A 221 -11.29 -0.99 9.72
N GLY A 222 -10.07 -0.93 10.27
CA GLY A 222 -9.66 0.11 11.22
C GLY A 222 -9.69 1.53 10.65
N LEU A 223 -9.75 1.69 9.33
CA LEU A 223 -9.90 3.00 8.68
C LEU A 223 -11.32 3.58 8.76
N TYR A 224 -12.37 2.76 8.96
CA TYR A 224 -13.73 3.27 9.16
C TYR A 224 -13.82 4.24 10.36
N PRO A 225 -13.32 3.87 11.56
CA PRO A 225 -13.13 4.80 12.67
C PRO A 225 -12.44 6.10 12.28
N LEU A 226 -11.28 5.99 11.62
CA LEU A 226 -10.41 7.13 11.33
C LEU A 226 -11.07 8.07 10.32
N ARG A 227 -11.82 7.54 9.34
CA ARG A 227 -12.63 8.35 8.43
C ARG A 227 -13.65 9.17 9.19
N GLU A 228 -14.40 8.55 10.10
CA GLU A 228 -15.44 9.28 10.83
C GLU A 228 -14.83 10.30 11.80
N THR A 229 -13.77 9.94 12.52
CA THR A 229 -13.03 10.89 13.37
C THR A 229 -12.55 12.10 12.57
N ARG A 230 -11.93 11.87 11.40
CA ARG A 230 -11.50 12.96 10.50
C ARG A 230 -12.67 13.85 10.12
N ARG A 231 -13.79 13.26 9.69
CA ARG A 231 -14.99 14.02 9.31
C ARG A 231 -15.49 14.91 10.46
N GLN A 232 -15.57 14.37 11.68
CA GLN A 232 -16.03 15.14 12.84
C GLN A 232 -15.06 16.26 13.22
N LEU A 233 -13.74 16.01 13.12
CA LEU A 233 -12.73 17.06 13.29
C LEU A 233 -12.89 18.18 12.24
N LEU A 234 -13.07 17.86 10.96
CA LEU A 234 -13.27 18.89 9.93
C LEU A 234 -14.54 19.73 10.16
N LEU A 235 -15.62 19.12 10.68
CA LEU A 235 -16.83 19.86 11.07
C LEU A 235 -16.58 20.79 12.26
N ILE A 236 -15.82 20.35 13.27
CA ILE A 236 -15.38 21.22 14.37
C ILE A 236 -14.52 22.36 13.82
N GLY A 237 -13.59 22.06 12.91
CA GLY A 237 -12.73 23.05 12.28
C GLY A 237 -13.53 24.10 11.52
N ALA A 238 -14.58 23.70 10.82
CA ALA A 238 -15.50 24.62 10.15
C ALA A 238 -16.25 25.53 11.14
N ASP A 239 -16.73 25.00 12.27
CA ASP A 239 -17.38 25.78 13.33
C ASP A 239 -16.41 26.82 13.95
N LEU A 240 -15.17 26.40 14.23
CA LEU A 240 -14.12 27.27 14.79
C LEU A 240 -13.67 28.34 13.81
N HIS A 241 -13.55 27.99 12.52
CA HIS A 241 -13.28 28.95 11.44
C HIS A 241 -14.40 30.00 11.33
N GLY A 242 -15.67 29.56 11.35
CA GLY A 242 -16.83 30.46 11.35
C GLY A 242 -16.86 31.41 12.57
N SER A 243 -16.21 31.02 13.67
CA SER A 243 -16.05 31.83 14.89
C SER A 243 -14.78 32.70 14.89
N GLY A 244 -13.98 32.67 13.83
CA GLY A 244 -12.73 33.42 13.71
C GLY A 244 -11.55 32.90 14.54
N LEU A 245 -11.65 31.67 15.05
CA LEU A 245 -10.62 31.03 15.89
C LEU A 245 -9.59 30.22 15.08
N LEU A 246 -9.87 29.98 13.80
CA LEU A 246 -9.01 29.34 12.79
C LEU A 246 -9.08 30.12 11.47
N ASP A 247 -8.00 30.10 10.68
CA ASP A 247 -7.98 30.77 9.37
C ASP A 247 -8.63 29.90 8.28
N GLN A 248 -8.57 28.57 8.41
CA GLN A 248 -9.21 27.60 7.53
C GLN A 248 -9.80 26.41 8.32
N PRO A 249 -10.85 25.72 7.82
CA PRO A 249 -11.41 24.55 8.50
C PRO A 249 -10.43 23.39 8.72
N ASP A 250 -9.50 23.17 7.79
CA ASP A 250 -8.50 22.09 7.85
C ASP A 250 -7.36 22.37 8.82
N ASP A 251 -7.25 23.60 9.35
CA ASP A 251 -6.25 23.97 10.36
C ASP A 251 -6.37 23.14 11.64
N ILE A 252 -7.55 22.58 11.92
CA ILE A 252 -7.76 21.68 13.05
C ILE A 252 -6.82 20.46 13.04
N MET A 253 -6.34 20.05 11.87
CA MET A 253 -5.41 18.91 11.73
C MET A 253 -4.00 19.22 12.27
N PHE A 254 -3.72 20.48 12.60
CA PHE A 254 -2.47 20.93 13.22
C PHE A 254 -2.61 21.18 14.74
N LEU A 255 -3.73 20.78 15.34
CA LEU A 255 -4.02 21.00 16.75
C LEU A 255 -4.12 19.69 17.53
N THR A 256 -3.77 19.73 18.81
CA THR A 256 -4.06 18.63 19.73
C THR A 256 -5.53 18.66 20.17
N LEU A 257 -6.06 17.53 20.63
CA LEU A 257 -7.45 17.49 21.13
C LEU A 257 -7.68 18.41 22.33
N ASP A 258 -6.66 18.63 23.16
CA ASP A 258 -6.73 19.57 24.29
C ASP A 258 -6.82 21.03 23.82
N GLU A 259 -6.07 21.40 22.79
CA GLU A 259 -6.17 22.73 22.18
C GLU A 259 -7.55 22.93 21.56
N VAL A 260 -8.04 21.95 20.80
CA VAL A 260 -9.41 21.96 20.26
C VAL A 260 -10.44 22.10 21.38
N HIS A 261 -10.26 21.41 22.51
CA HIS A 261 -11.12 21.54 23.69
C HIS A 261 -11.14 22.98 24.22
N THR A 262 -9.98 23.63 24.36
CA THR A 262 -9.92 25.04 24.79
C THR A 262 -10.57 25.99 23.80
N ALA A 263 -10.41 25.79 22.50
CA ALA A 263 -11.08 26.61 21.49
C ALA A 263 -12.60 26.44 21.53
N VAL A 264 -13.09 25.19 21.61
CA VAL A 264 -14.52 24.88 21.61
C VAL A 264 -15.23 25.40 22.87
N HIS A 265 -14.61 25.30 24.04
CA HIS A 265 -15.27 25.65 25.31
C HIS A 265 -14.94 27.05 25.83
N GLN A 266 -13.78 27.59 25.48
CA GLN A 266 -13.28 28.85 26.03
C GLN A 266 -13.06 29.93 24.95
N GLY A 267 -13.17 29.58 23.66
CA GLY A 267 -12.99 30.54 22.57
C GLY A 267 -11.54 31.00 22.37
N VAL A 268 -10.56 30.15 22.73
CA VAL A 268 -9.14 30.45 22.52
C VAL A 268 -8.83 30.51 21.02
N ASP A 269 -8.18 31.60 20.59
CA ASP A 269 -7.65 31.76 19.24
C ASP A 269 -6.40 30.90 19.04
N LEU A 270 -6.43 29.99 18.06
CA LEU A 270 -5.37 29.03 17.80
C LEU A 270 -4.60 29.27 16.50
N ARG A 271 -4.90 30.35 15.76
CA ARG A 271 -4.27 30.66 14.45
C ARG A 271 -2.75 30.76 14.52
N GLY A 272 -2.23 31.31 15.62
CA GLY A 272 -0.79 31.40 15.86
C GLY A 272 -0.11 30.03 15.99
N ALA A 273 -0.73 29.11 16.72
CA ALA A 273 -0.21 27.75 16.92
C ALA A 273 -0.23 26.96 15.61
N VAL A 274 -1.33 27.06 14.85
CA VAL A 274 -1.47 26.46 13.51
C VAL A 274 -0.39 26.98 12.57
N THR A 275 -0.19 28.30 12.50
CA THR A 275 0.80 28.92 11.62
C THR A 275 2.20 28.37 11.88
N ALA A 276 2.59 28.27 13.15
CA ALA A 276 3.88 27.70 13.56
C ALA A 276 4.02 26.23 13.14
N ARG A 277 2.99 25.41 13.37
CA ARG A 277 3.02 23.96 13.04
C ARG A 277 2.96 23.68 11.55
N ARG A 278 2.22 24.47 10.76
CA ARG A 278 2.27 24.40 9.28
C ARG A 278 3.67 24.70 8.75
N ALA A 279 4.42 25.61 9.39
CA ALA A 279 5.81 25.88 9.01
C ALA A 279 6.73 24.67 9.31
N VAL A 280 6.58 24.05 10.49
CA VAL A 280 7.31 22.82 10.84
C VAL A 280 6.96 21.69 9.88
N HIS A 281 5.68 21.45 9.63
CA HIS A 281 5.22 20.40 8.73
C HIS A 281 5.78 20.56 7.31
N ARG A 282 5.73 21.78 6.74
CA ARG A 282 6.36 22.05 5.42
C ARG A 282 7.87 21.79 5.41
N ARG A 283 8.56 22.01 6.53
CA ARG A 283 9.98 21.69 6.65
C ARG A 283 10.19 20.17 6.66
N GLU A 284 9.42 19.45 7.46
CA GLU A 284 9.55 17.99 7.60
C GLU A 284 9.09 17.24 6.35
N LEU A 285 8.15 17.75 5.55
CA LEU A 285 7.80 17.17 4.25
C LEU A 285 8.97 17.14 3.25
N ARG A 286 10.03 17.94 3.48
CA ARG A 286 11.26 17.89 2.66
C ARG A 286 12.25 16.82 3.12
N ARG A 287 11.99 16.18 4.26
CA ARG A 287 12.82 15.07 4.78
C ARG A 287 12.63 13.87 3.86
N ARG A 288 13.74 13.30 3.39
CA ARG A 288 13.77 12.15 2.48
C ARG A 288 13.88 10.81 3.20
N THR A 289 14.48 10.83 4.39
CA THR A 289 14.72 9.63 5.20
C THR A 289 14.18 9.83 6.62
N VAL A 290 13.39 8.85 7.06
CA VAL A 290 12.95 8.75 8.45
C VAL A 290 13.73 7.60 9.08
N PRO A 291 14.58 7.88 10.08
CA PRO A 291 15.34 6.84 10.76
C PRO A 291 14.43 5.75 11.31
N VAL A 292 14.76 4.48 11.06
CA VAL A 292 13.98 3.35 11.61
C VAL A 292 14.13 3.26 13.12
N ALA A 293 15.30 3.62 13.64
CA ALA A 293 15.56 3.69 15.07
C ALA A 293 16.42 4.90 15.41
N LEU A 294 16.03 5.61 16.47
CA LEU A 294 16.78 6.71 17.05
C LEU A 294 17.18 6.34 18.47
N LEU A 295 18.45 6.59 18.81
CA LEU A 295 18.88 6.58 20.20
C LEU A 295 18.34 7.82 20.93
N SER A 296 18.37 7.77 22.27
CA SER A 296 17.85 8.86 23.11
C SER A 296 18.58 10.19 22.92
N ASP A 297 19.80 10.16 22.38
CA ASP A 297 20.60 11.35 22.05
C ASP A 297 20.33 11.88 20.62
N GLY A 298 19.43 11.25 19.87
CA GLY A 298 19.09 11.61 18.50
C GLY A 298 19.98 10.95 17.43
N THR A 299 20.87 10.03 17.82
CA THR A 299 21.68 9.27 16.86
C THR A 299 20.80 8.34 16.04
N ASP A 300 20.89 8.45 14.71
CA ASP A 300 20.31 7.50 13.78
C ASP A 300 21.14 6.21 13.77
N VAL A 301 20.54 5.11 14.21
CA VAL A 301 21.20 3.81 14.32
C VAL A 301 21.73 3.33 12.97
N GLU A 302 21.06 3.67 11.86
CA GLU A 302 21.46 3.25 10.52
C GLU A 302 22.74 3.94 10.05
N THR A 303 23.07 5.11 10.59
CA THR A 303 24.33 5.82 10.27
C THR A 303 25.55 5.22 10.97
N VAL A 304 25.33 4.44 12.03
CA VAL A 304 26.40 3.86 12.87
C VAL A 304 26.63 2.38 12.53
N LEU A 305 25.61 1.69 12.04
CA LEU A 305 25.74 0.31 11.60
C LEU A 305 26.50 0.23 10.26
N PRO A 306 27.44 -0.72 10.08
CA PRO A 306 28.06 -0.96 8.79
C PRO A 306 26.96 -1.27 7.76
N GLY A 307 26.81 -0.42 6.75
CA GLY A 307 25.93 -0.70 5.63
C GLY A 307 26.30 -2.07 5.04
N ALA A 308 25.30 -2.91 4.79
CA ALA A 308 25.50 -4.20 4.14
C ALA A 308 26.00 -3.97 2.70
N SER A 309 27.31 -3.78 2.54
CA SER A 309 27.93 -3.65 1.23
C SER A 309 27.99 -5.05 0.61
N ALA A 310 27.12 -5.30 -0.37
CA ALA A 310 27.17 -6.51 -1.17
C ALA A 310 28.28 -6.40 -2.26
N GLY A 311 29.50 -5.98 -1.90
CA GLY A 311 30.60 -5.82 -2.87
C GLY A 311 30.36 -4.75 -3.95
N ASP A 312 31.33 -4.60 -4.85
CA ASP A 312 31.32 -3.57 -5.90
C ASP A 312 30.09 -3.70 -6.81
N GLY A 313 29.20 -2.69 -6.76
CA GLY A 313 28.07 -2.57 -7.66
C GLY A 313 26.80 -3.33 -7.26
N THR A 314 26.68 -3.86 -6.05
CA THR A 314 25.42 -4.46 -5.58
C THR A 314 24.88 -3.73 -4.35
N LEU A 315 23.60 -3.37 -4.41
CA LEU A 315 22.84 -2.81 -3.29
C LEU A 315 22.17 -3.95 -2.53
N ALA A 316 22.24 -3.92 -1.20
CA ALA A 316 21.56 -4.87 -0.35
C ALA A 316 20.26 -4.28 0.21
N GLY A 317 19.27 -5.14 0.40
CA GLY A 317 18.04 -4.86 1.10
C GLY A 317 17.43 -6.15 1.64
N VAL A 318 16.11 -6.17 1.74
CA VAL A 318 15.33 -7.32 2.22
C VAL A 318 14.57 -7.93 1.04
N GLY A 319 14.80 -9.22 0.79
CA GLY A 319 14.03 -9.98 -0.18
C GLY A 319 12.55 -10.01 0.21
N ALA A 320 11.71 -9.40 -0.62
CA ALA A 320 10.28 -9.32 -0.40
C ALA A 320 9.53 -10.36 -1.22
N SER A 321 9.86 -10.55 -2.49
CA SER A 321 9.20 -11.52 -3.37
C SER A 321 10.26 -12.26 -4.17
N ALA A 322 10.25 -13.59 -4.11
CA ALA A 322 11.28 -14.43 -4.71
C ALA A 322 11.28 -14.35 -6.24
N GLY A 323 12.43 -14.69 -6.82
CA GLY A 323 12.68 -14.67 -8.26
C GLY A 323 13.81 -13.72 -8.63
N ARG A 324 14.28 -13.83 -9.88
CA ARG A 324 15.41 -13.05 -10.38
C ARG A 324 15.12 -12.54 -11.78
N VAL A 325 15.27 -11.23 -11.97
CA VAL A 325 14.96 -10.54 -13.23
C VAL A 325 16.06 -9.51 -13.50
N THR A 326 16.39 -9.34 -14.78
CA THR A 326 17.27 -8.26 -15.24
C THR A 326 16.51 -7.38 -16.22
N GLY A 327 16.54 -6.07 -16.02
CA GLY A 327 15.81 -5.12 -16.85
C GLY A 327 16.26 -3.67 -16.62
N PRO A 328 15.87 -2.74 -17.50
CA PRO A 328 16.14 -1.32 -17.33
C PRO A 328 15.39 -0.79 -16.11
N ALA A 329 16.05 0.00 -15.26
CA ALA A 329 15.43 0.63 -14.11
C ALA A 329 14.52 1.79 -14.53
N ARG A 330 13.39 1.95 -13.84
CA ARG A 330 12.50 3.10 -13.95
C ARG A 330 12.34 3.70 -12.56
N VAL A 331 13.05 4.79 -12.29
CA VAL A 331 12.91 5.53 -11.03
C VAL A 331 11.67 6.41 -11.10
N VAL A 332 10.73 6.18 -10.19
CA VAL A 332 9.44 6.86 -10.13
C VAL A 332 9.28 7.49 -8.76
N HIS A 333 8.85 8.76 -8.75
CA HIS A 333 8.56 9.50 -7.52
C HIS A 333 7.05 9.73 -7.31
N ASP A 334 6.29 9.79 -8.40
CA ASP A 334 4.85 9.98 -8.40
C ASP A 334 4.21 8.98 -9.38
N PRO A 335 3.34 8.08 -8.91
CA PRO A 335 2.71 7.08 -9.77
C PRO A 335 1.73 7.68 -10.78
N ALA A 336 1.20 8.89 -10.53
CA ALA A 336 0.22 9.53 -11.41
C ALA A 336 0.82 9.99 -12.75
N THR A 337 2.10 10.36 -12.73
CA THR A 337 2.85 10.82 -13.90
C THR A 337 3.79 9.76 -14.48
N ALA A 338 3.86 8.59 -13.83
CA ALA A 338 4.76 7.52 -14.20
C ALA A 338 4.32 6.80 -15.48
N HIS A 339 5.31 6.41 -16.27
CA HIS A 339 5.15 5.45 -17.35
C HIS A 339 6.21 4.35 -17.18
N VAL A 340 5.75 3.11 -17.12
CA VAL A 340 6.58 1.91 -16.91
C VAL A 340 6.35 1.01 -18.11
N GLU A 341 7.43 0.62 -18.78
CA GLU A 341 7.36 -0.29 -19.94
C GLU A 341 7.46 -1.76 -19.49
N PRO A 342 6.86 -2.71 -20.24
CA PRO A 342 7.05 -4.13 -19.96
C PRO A 342 8.54 -4.49 -19.94
N GLY A 343 9.00 -5.09 -18.85
CA GLY A 343 10.43 -5.40 -18.65
C GLY A 343 11.18 -4.43 -17.75
N ASP A 344 10.61 -3.24 -17.48
CA ASP A 344 11.22 -2.25 -16.58
C ASP A 344 11.25 -2.77 -15.12
N VAL A 345 12.30 -2.42 -14.39
CA VAL A 345 12.39 -2.58 -12.94
C VAL A 345 11.92 -1.29 -12.28
N LEU A 346 10.78 -1.34 -11.58
CA LEU A 346 10.22 -0.19 -10.88
C LEU A 346 11.04 0.12 -9.62
N VAL A 347 11.59 1.33 -9.53
CA VAL A 347 12.35 1.81 -8.38
C VAL A 347 11.62 3.00 -7.76
N ALA A 348 11.29 2.92 -6.47
CA ALA A 348 10.54 3.95 -5.76
C ALA A 348 11.03 4.13 -4.31
N ALA A 349 10.74 5.27 -3.68
CA ALA A 349 11.07 5.45 -2.27
C ALA A 349 10.17 4.59 -1.37
N THR A 350 8.88 4.57 -1.67
CA THR A 350 7.84 3.77 -1.02
C THR A 350 6.70 3.54 -2.01
N THR A 351 5.77 2.66 -1.68
CA THR A 351 4.62 2.32 -2.53
C THR A 351 3.34 2.22 -1.72
N ASP A 352 2.24 2.65 -2.32
CA ASP A 352 0.88 2.59 -1.79
C ASP A 352 -0.06 2.00 -2.87
N PRO A 353 -1.37 1.83 -2.59
CA PRO A 353 -2.34 1.36 -3.58
C PRO A 353 -2.31 2.01 -4.96
N GLY A 354 -2.00 3.31 -5.05
CA GLY A 354 -1.91 4.02 -6.34
C GLY A 354 -0.79 3.52 -7.25
N TRP A 355 0.17 2.76 -6.71
CA TRP A 355 1.28 2.18 -7.45
C TRP A 355 0.98 0.81 -8.06
N THR A 356 -0.07 0.12 -7.58
CA THR A 356 -0.41 -1.23 -8.06
C THR A 356 -0.49 -1.32 -9.60
N PRO A 357 -1.10 -0.37 -10.34
CA PRO A 357 -1.16 -0.47 -11.80
C PRO A 357 0.23 -0.56 -12.46
N LEU A 358 1.23 0.10 -11.88
CA LEU A 358 2.61 0.06 -12.38
C LEU A 358 3.26 -1.31 -12.18
N PHE A 359 2.85 -2.05 -11.14
CA PHE A 359 3.39 -3.37 -10.82
C PHE A 359 2.95 -4.42 -11.86
N LEU A 360 1.82 -4.18 -12.54
CA LEU A 360 1.36 -5.04 -13.62
C LEU A 360 2.26 -4.99 -14.84
N THR A 361 2.95 -3.87 -15.04
CA THR A 361 3.83 -3.68 -16.19
C THR A 361 5.29 -3.94 -15.81
N ALA A 362 5.66 -3.61 -14.57
CA ALA A 362 7.00 -3.84 -14.05
C ALA A 362 7.37 -5.33 -14.02
N ALA A 363 8.62 -5.62 -14.34
CA ALA A 363 9.19 -6.95 -14.24
C ALA A 363 9.76 -7.24 -12.83
N ALA A 364 10.12 -6.21 -12.06
CA ALA A 364 10.53 -6.32 -10.66
C ALA A 364 10.29 -5.00 -9.90
N LEU A 365 10.30 -5.06 -8.56
CA LEU A 365 10.13 -3.91 -7.66
C LEU A 365 11.36 -3.71 -6.77
N VAL A 366 11.81 -2.47 -6.65
CA VAL A 366 12.83 -2.03 -5.69
C VAL A 366 12.30 -0.85 -4.89
N THR A 367 12.32 -0.93 -3.56
CA THR A 367 11.95 0.22 -2.71
C THR A 367 13.00 0.57 -1.67
N GLU A 368 13.14 1.87 -1.39
CA GLU A 368 14.04 2.36 -0.34
C GLU A 368 13.53 2.05 1.06
N THR A 369 12.21 2.09 1.23
CA THR A 369 11.54 1.79 2.50
C THR A 369 10.42 0.79 2.28
N GLY A 370 10.04 0.10 3.36
CA GLY A 370 8.92 -0.83 3.34
C GLY A 370 8.97 -1.83 4.48
N ALA A 371 7.89 -2.58 4.65
CA ALA A 371 7.87 -3.74 5.53
C ALA A 371 7.52 -4.97 4.69
N ILE A 372 8.01 -6.14 5.09
CA ILE A 372 7.75 -7.41 4.40
C ILE A 372 6.25 -7.66 4.19
N MET A 373 5.41 -7.15 5.10
CA MET A 373 3.95 -7.27 5.08
C MET A 373 3.22 -6.01 4.54
N ALA A 374 3.95 -4.98 4.09
CA ALA A 374 3.33 -3.78 3.52
C ALA A 374 2.73 -4.06 2.14
N HIS A 375 1.93 -3.09 1.66
CA HIS A 375 1.23 -3.14 0.37
C HIS A 375 2.13 -3.63 -0.78
N GLY A 376 3.24 -2.94 -1.03
CA GLY A 376 4.13 -3.23 -2.15
C GLY A 376 4.60 -4.69 -2.21
N PRO A 377 5.29 -5.19 -1.17
CA PRO A 377 5.69 -6.59 -1.04
C PRO A 377 4.56 -7.61 -1.13
N THR A 378 3.38 -7.30 -0.58
CA THR A 378 2.21 -8.17 -0.68
C THR A 378 1.76 -8.32 -2.13
N VAL A 379 1.55 -7.19 -2.81
CA VAL A 379 1.10 -7.15 -4.21
C VAL A 379 2.14 -7.78 -5.14
N ALA A 380 3.43 -7.52 -4.90
CA ALA A 380 4.52 -8.10 -5.69
C ALA A 380 4.51 -9.64 -5.68
N ARG A 381 4.31 -10.26 -4.50
CA ARG A 381 4.18 -11.72 -4.37
C ARG A 381 2.95 -12.26 -5.07
N GLU A 382 1.84 -11.53 -5.00
CA GLU A 382 0.56 -11.95 -5.57
C GLU A 382 0.58 -11.88 -7.10
N TYR A 383 1.30 -10.92 -7.69
CA TYR A 383 1.55 -10.85 -9.13
C TYR A 383 2.79 -11.63 -9.60
N GLY A 384 3.54 -12.22 -8.67
CA GLY A 384 4.72 -13.03 -8.97
C GLY A 384 5.88 -12.23 -9.56
N ILE A 385 6.01 -10.94 -9.23
CA ILE A 385 7.17 -10.13 -9.60
C ILE A 385 8.22 -10.20 -8.48
N PRO A 386 9.51 -10.35 -8.79
CA PRO A 386 10.57 -10.25 -7.79
C PRO A 386 10.57 -8.87 -7.13
N ALA A 387 10.84 -8.83 -5.82
CA ALA A 387 10.88 -7.57 -5.09
C ALA A 387 11.99 -7.57 -4.04
N VAL A 388 12.70 -6.45 -3.96
CA VAL A 388 13.65 -6.13 -2.88
C VAL A 388 13.24 -4.80 -2.26
N ILE A 389 13.04 -4.78 -0.95
CA ILE A 389 12.66 -3.57 -0.21
C ILE A 389 13.78 -3.17 0.76
N CYS A 390 13.65 -2.00 1.38
CA CYS A 390 14.65 -1.50 2.33
C CYS A 390 16.04 -1.44 1.68
N VAL A 391 16.12 -0.96 0.43
CA VAL A 391 17.38 -0.74 -0.30
C VAL A 391 17.76 0.74 -0.14
N PRO A 392 18.65 1.10 0.79
CA PRO A 392 18.93 2.51 1.08
C PRO A 392 19.43 3.24 -0.17
N ASP A 393 18.96 4.48 -0.35
CA ASP A 393 19.35 5.37 -1.46
C ASP A 393 19.15 4.78 -2.88
N ALA A 394 18.26 3.80 -3.06
CA ALA A 394 18.00 3.18 -4.36
C ALA A 394 17.59 4.20 -5.44
N THR A 395 16.72 5.16 -5.11
CA THR A 395 16.26 6.19 -6.07
C THR A 395 17.33 7.23 -6.41
N ARG A 396 18.40 7.29 -5.61
CA ARG A 396 19.56 8.16 -5.85
C ARG A 396 20.68 7.46 -6.61
N THR A 397 20.87 6.19 -6.31
CA THR A 397 22.00 5.41 -6.82
C THR A 397 21.67 4.80 -8.19
N ILE A 398 20.41 4.39 -8.38
CA ILE A 398 19.93 3.84 -9.64
C ILE A 398 19.43 4.98 -10.51
N THR A 399 19.83 4.99 -11.78
CA THR A 399 19.31 5.97 -12.76
C THR A 399 18.30 5.31 -13.69
N THR A 400 17.24 6.04 -14.08
CA THR A 400 16.28 5.54 -15.09
C THR A 400 17.01 5.16 -16.39
N GLY A 401 16.71 3.99 -16.93
CA GLY A 401 17.36 3.37 -18.10
C GLY A 401 18.57 2.50 -17.76
N GLN A 402 19.11 2.58 -16.54
CA GLN A 402 20.23 1.74 -16.11
C GLN A 402 19.81 0.28 -16.02
N LEU A 403 20.58 -0.62 -16.61
CA LEU A 403 20.31 -2.05 -16.48
C LEU A 403 20.63 -2.53 -15.05
N VAL A 404 19.67 -3.18 -14.40
CA VAL A 404 19.83 -3.74 -13.05
C VAL A 404 19.33 -5.18 -12.99
N THR A 405 19.97 -6.01 -12.16
CA THR A 405 19.47 -7.34 -11.81
C THR A 405 18.92 -7.32 -10.40
N VAL A 406 17.64 -7.65 -10.26
CA VAL A 406 16.97 -7.81 -8.96
C VAL A 406 16.89 -9.28 -8.63
N ASP A 407 17.44 -9.66 -7.47
CA ASP A 407 17.25 -10.98 -6.86
C ASP A 407 16.45 -10.83 -5.57
N GLY A 408 15.15 -11.08 -5.68
CA GLY A 408 14.21 -10.92 -4.57
C GLY A 408 14.25 -12.06 -3.55
N GLY A 409 14.93 -13.18 -3.86
CA GLY A 409 15.21 -14.24 -2.90
C GLY A 409 16.43 -13.90 -2.04
N ALA A 410 17.51 -13.41 -2.67
CA ALA A 410 18.72 -12.99 -1.99
C ALA A 410 18.62 -11.61 -1.32
N GLY A 411 17.67 -10.77 -1.75
CA GLY A 411 17.52 -9.40 -1.25
C GLY A 411 18.56 -8.43 -1.82
N THR A 412 18.97 -8.62 -3.07
CA THR A 412 20.06 -7.85 -3.68
C THR A 412 19.69 -7.24 -5.03
N VAL A 413 20.22 -6.05 -5.32
CA VAL A 413 20.08 -5.35 -6.60
C VAL A 413 21.47 -5.09 -7.17
N THR A 414 21.85 -5.78 -8.25
CA THR A 414 23.14 -5.61 -8.94
C THR A 414 23.01 -4.57 -10.04
N LEU A 415 23.88 -3.57 -10.00
CA LEU A 415 23.96 -2.48 -10.97
C LEU A 415 24.92 -2.86 -12.10
N HIS A 416 24.44 -2.91 -13.34
CA HIS A 416 25.31 -3.11 -14.49
C HIS A 416 25.88 -1.77 -14.93
N ARG A 417 27.20 -1.69 -15.13
CA ARG A 417 27.83 -0.50 -15.70
C ARG A 417 27.44 -0.40 -17.18
N PRO A 418 27.23 0.81 -17.73
CA PRO A 418 27.08 0.97 -19.18
C PRO A 418 28.34 0.43 -19.85
N SER A 419 28.18 -0.44 -20.85
CA SER A 419 29.28 -0.76 -21.76
C SER A 419 29.76 0.54 -22.40
N ALA A 420 31.04 0.88 -22.24
CA ALA A 420 31.63 1.99 -22.97
C ALA A 420 31.35 1.79 -24.47
N PRO A 421 31.00 2.84 -25.22
CA PRO A 421 30.85 2.71 -26.66
C PRO A 421 32.18 2.20 -27.21
N GLU A 422 32.14 1.10 -27.96
CA GLU A 422 33.30 0.60 -28.70
C GLU A 422 33.86 1.78 -29.49
N GLY A 423 35.05 2.22 -29.12
CA GLY A 423 35.71 3.35 -29.75
C GLY A 423 35.78 3.07 -31.24
N GLU A 424 35.14 3.92 -32.03
CA GLU A 424 35.37 4.03 -33.45
C GLU A 424 36.89 4.03 -33.67
N GLY A 425 37.38 2.94 -34.25
CA GLY A 425 38.70 2.89 -34.82
C GLY A 425 38.81 4.05 -35.80
N ARG A 426 39.61 5.06 -35.42
CA ARG A 426 40.06 6.11 -36.32
C ARG A 426 41.45 5.75 -36.86
N PRO A 427 41.74 6.22 -38.07
CA PRO A 427 41.88 5.38 -39.27
C PRO A 427 43.25 4.76 -39.48
#